data_AF-A0A1G2L9K5-F1
#
_entry.id   AF-A0A1G2L9K5-F1
#
_cell.length_a   1.000
_cell.length_b   1.000
_cell.length_c   1.000
_cell.angle_alpha   90.00
_cell.angle_beta   90.00
_cell.angle_gamma   90.00
#
_symmetry.space_group_name_H-M   'P 1'
#
loop_
_entity.id
_entity.type
_entity.pdbx_description
1 polymer ?
#
loop_
_entity_poly.entity_id
_entity_poly.type
_entity_poly.pdbx_seq_one_letter_code
_entity_poly.pdbx_strand_id
1 'polypeptide(L)'
;MRNFFKIAFLGLVMTFALVPSVFAQSDLTNYTERLLSNFEQEIDTVNNFVSAYENADFENDSSISLFQSKLGSYRNSFNEFLSFYRTATPSDAPTELRDSVNFAIAGTEQILRGINSIDSALDNRSNDELQRGQDSLNAGTAQVNNAISKYNSWVDTHNEKVKTEGGTPITTTADIGADSAFASTWAYAKPLAYIYAYLFIAGLILSFIFRNRLKSLVSGKTKEFKGAPFYGLHLVALFPYLYALLAFCLLIVWDIALIGILYVTNAERIHLGILLGIAIVVFGTAWAILKGFFAGRKRSVLGTKITREEQPKIWETCDKIAKEIGTKTVDEIYISPQPGIGVHLSGGLFSLLIGRTKRTLTIGMPSISSLSVSEMEAILAHEFGHFSNKDTAWNSLTFTMGGALQNSLETIPKPWGGGANLSTLIIALNPALWILTAYRILFSVVTSGFSRMREVFADKTAIALYGYKNFTNGLMRVARNDYVFSSYFVPDMLKMLTEEGKMYTNIFHTMDQTYKSIESNKLTDIDKSILDQEKSSMFDSHPLMKDRMSYAKHFEVEQKHKTDTAEFKTLFKDWDEVSKKISDLYTYYIAVLTGHKFEEDTEKKDTQE
;
A
#
# COMPACT_ATOMS: atom_id res chain seq x y z
N MET A 1 -7.39 -12.61 2.88
CA MET A 1 -6.04 -12.71 2.26
C MET A 1 -5.98 -13.66 1.07
N ARG A 2 -6.41 -14.93 1.15
CA ARG A 2 -6.33 -15.87 0.00
C ARG A 2 -7.11 -15.41 -1.25
N ASN A 3 -8.30 -14.82 -1.06
CA ASN A 3 -9.09 -14.26 -2.17
C ASN A 3 -8.49 -12.94 -2.69
N PHE A 4 -7.80 -12.18 -1.84
CA PHE A 4 -7.13 -10.93 -2.20
C PHE A 4 -5.97 -11.19 -3.18
N PHE A 5 -5.09 -12.17 -2.87
CA PHE A 5 -4.01 -12.55 -3.79
C PHE A 5 -4.53 -13.13 -5.10
N LYS A 6 -5.62 -13.91 -5.07
CA LYS A 6 -6.24 -14.43 -6.30
C LYS A 6 -6.81 -13.33 -7.19
N ILE A 7 -7.50 -12.35 -6.61
CA ILE A 7 -8.10 -11.23 -7.36
C ILE A 7 -7.04 -10.26 -7.86
N ALA A 8 -6.02 -9.95 -7.05
CA ALA A 8 -4.89 -9.11 -7.48
C ALA A 8 -4.08 -9.79 -8.59
N PHE A 9 -3.82 -11.09 -8.48
CA PHE A 9 -3.16 -11.88 -9.52
C PHE A 9 -4.02 -11.99 -10.79
N LEU A 10 -5.34 -12.23 -10.67
CA LEU A 10 -6.25 -12.21 -11.82
C LEU A 10 -6.32 -10.84 -12.48
N GLY A 11 -6.38 -9.75 -11.71
CA GLY A 11 -6.41 -8.38 -12.23
C GLY A 11 -5.14 -8.05 -12.99
N LEU A 12 -3.98 -8.42 -12.43
CA LEU A 12 -2.68 -8.24 -13.09
C LEU A 12 -2.62 -9.07 -14.38
N VAL A 13 -2.92 -10.38 -14.31
CA VAL A 13 -2.92 -11.29 -15.48
C VAL A 13 -3.93 -10.89 -16.55
N MET A 14 -5.13 -10.44 -16.18
CA MET A 14 -6.18 -9.99 -17.13
C MET A 14 -5.80 -8.66 -17.80
N THR A 15 -5.14 -7.75 -17.08
CA THR A 15 -4.59 -6.52 -17.67
C THR A 15 -3.56 -6.87 -18.76
N PHE A 16 -2.79 -7.94 -18.58
CA PHE A 16 -1.80 -8.39 -19.57
C PHE A 16 -2.36 -9.28 -20.68
N ALA A 17 -3.37 -10.10 -20.42
CA ALA A 17 -3.98 -10.96 -21.43
C ALA A 17 -4.85 -10.18 -22.44
N LEU A 18 -5.39 -9.03 -22.02
CA LEU A 18 -6.24 -8.19 -22.87
C LEU A 18 -5.44 -7.21 -23.76
N VAL A 19 -4.17 -6.93 -23.46
CA VAL A 19 -3.39 -5.98 -24.27
C VAL A 19 -3.09 -6.51 -25.67
N PRO A 20 -2.63 -7.76 -25.88
CA PRO A 20 -2.41 -8.28 -27.24
C PRO A 20 -3.72 -8.57 -27.99
N SER A 21 -4.77 -8.98 -27.28
CA SER A 21 -6.01 -9.50 -27.89
C SER A 21 -7.02 -8.43 -28.32
N VAL A 22 -6.80 -7.16 -27.98
CA VAL A 22 -7.65 -6.02 -28.40
C VAL A 22 -7.23 -5.46 -29.77
N PHE A 23 -6.08 -5.85 -30.30
CA PHE A 23 -5.64 -5.49 -31.65
C PHE A 23 -6.10 -6.54 -32.66
N ALA A 24 -7.33 -6.40 -33.17
CA ALA A 24 -7.71 -7.07 -34.41
C ALA A 24 -6.95 -6.40 -35.56
N GLN A 25 -5.72 -6.85 -35.79
CA GLN A 25 -4.87 -6.41 -36.89
C GLN A 25 -5.40 -6.95 -38.22
N SER A 26 -5.22 -6.19 -39.32
CA SER A 26 -5.53 -6.68 -40.66
C SER A 26 -4.70 -7.93 -41.00
N ASP A 27 -5.18 -8.78 -41.92
CA ASP A 27 -4.43 -9.97 -42.37
C ASP A 27 -3.02 -9.61 -42.88
N LEU A 28 -2.87 -8.42 -43.48
CA LEU A 28 -1.58 -7.91 -43.95
C LEU A 28 -0.64 -7.54 -42.79
N THR A 29 -1.13 -6.87 -41.75
CA THR A 29 -0.31 -6.48 -40.57
C THR A 29 0.19 -7.73 -39.82
N ASN A 30 -0.70 -8.69 -39.57
CA ASN A 30 -0.34 -9.97 -38.94
C ASN A 30 0.69 -10.75 -39.79
N TYR A 31 0.55 -10.72 -41.12
CA TYR A 31 1.52 -11.32 -42.02
C TYR A 31 2.87 -10.61 -41.95
N THR A 32 2.89 -9.28 -41.94
CA THR A 32 4.13 -8.50 -41.91
C THR A 32 4.92 -8.65 -40.62
N GLU A 33 4.25 -8.77 -39.46
CA GLU A 33 4.92 -9.06 -38.18
C GLU A 33 5.53 -10.47 -38.17
N ARG A 34 4.79 -11.47 -38.64
CA ARG A 34 5.29 -12.85 -38.76
C ARG A 34 6.45 -12.96 -39.75
N LEU A 35 6.40 -12.18 -40.83
CA LEU A 35 7.47 -12.13 -41.83
C LEU A 35 8.76 -11.55 -41.24
N LEU A 36 8.67 -10.41 -40.54
CA LEU A 36 9.83 -9.80 -39.88
C LEU A 36 10.42 -10.73 -38.81
N SER A 37 9.56 -11.31 -37.97
CA SER A 37 10.01 -12.26 -36.94
C SER A 37 10.73 -13.46 -37.54
N ASN A 38 10.31 -13.96 -38.71
CA ASN A 38 11.00 -15.07 -39.38
C ASN A 38 12.33 -14.62 -39.98
N PHE A 39 12.44 -13.40 -40.53
CA PHE A 39 13.73 -12.87 -41.00
C PHE A 39 14.75 -12.77 -39.86
N GLU A 40 14.34 -12.25 -38.70
CA GLU A 40 15.23 -12.12 -37.54
C GLU A 40 15.67 -13.50 -37.02
N GLN A 41 14.74 -14.44 -36.88
CA GLN A 41 15.05 -15.82 -36.47
C GLN A 41 15.95 -16.55 -37.48
N GLU A 42 15.79 -16.30 -38.78
CA GLU A 42 16.65 -16.86 -39.81
C GLU A 42 18.08 -16.34 -39.68
N ILE A 43 18.27 -15.02 -39.48
CA ILE A 43 19.58 -14.42 -39.25
C ILE A 43 20.24 -14.96 -37.97
N ASP A 44 19.50 -15.06 -36.87
CA ASP A 44 20.01 -15.66 -35.64
C ASP A 44 20.41 -17.13 -35.83
N THR A 45 19.64 -17.88 -36.62
CA THR A 45 19.95 -19.28 -36.96
C THR A 45 21.23 -19.37 -37.79
N VAL A 46 21.44 -18.47 -38.76
CA VAL A 46 22.69 -18.34 -39.52
C VAL A 46 23.86 -18.02 -38.59
N ASN A 47 23.73 -17.02 -37.70
CA ASN A 47 24.80 -16.62 -36.78
C ASN A 47 25.19 -17.75 -35.83
N ASN A 48 24.20 -18.50 -35.33
CA ASN A 48 24.42 -19.68 -34.50
C ASN A 48 25.11 -20.81 -35.29
N PHE A 49 24.73 -21.01 -36.56
CA PHE A 49 25.40 -21.96 -37.45
C PHE A 49 26.87 -21.57 -37.66
N VAL A 50 27.14 -20.32 -38.05
CA VAL A 50 28.50 -19.82 -38.31
C VAL A 50 29.36 -19.94 -37.05
N SER A 51 28.82 -19.55 -35.90
CA SER A 51 29.51 -19.72 -34.61
C SER A 51 29.80 -21.19 -34.31
N ALA A 52 28.86 -22.10 -34.57
CA ALA A 52 29.09 -23.54 -34.37
C ALA A 52 30.15 -24.09 -35.34
N TYR A 53 30.20 -23.57 -36.56
CA TYR A 53 31.17 -23.93 -37.59
C TYR A 53 32.57 -23.44 -37.25
N GLU A 54 32.74 -22.18 -36.84
CA GLU A 54 34.03 -21.60 -36.46
C GLU A 54 34.63 -22.25 -35.20
N ASN A 55 33.79 -22.72 -34.29
CA ASN A 55 34.22 -23.41 -33.07
C ASN A 55 34.48 -24.91 -33.27
N ALA A 56 34.19 -25.46 -34.45
CA ALA A 56 34.41 -26.87 -34.72
C ALA A 56 35.88 -27.12 -35.13
N ASP A 57 36.53 -28.05 -34.42
CA ASP A 57 37.83 -28.58 -34.83
C ASP A 57 37.62 -29.62 -35.94
N PHE A 58 37.89 -29.23 -37.19
CA PHE A 58 37.73 -30.09 -38.37
C PHE A 58 38.90 -31.05 -38.61
N GLU A 59 39.91 -31.06 -37.74
CA GLU A 59 40.96 -32.09 -37.74
C GLU A 59 40.60 -33.26 -36.81
N ASN A 60 39.57 -33.10 -35.97
CA ASN A 60 39.13 -34.08 -34.98
C ASN A 60 37.80 -34.75 -35.35
N ASP A 61 37.82 -36.07 -35.55
CA ASP A 61 36.66 -36.88 -35.95
C ASP A 61 35.47 -36.80 -34.98
N SER A 62 35.72 -36.66 -33.69
CA SER A 62 34.66 -36.52 -32.67
C SER A 62 33.98 -35.15 -32.76
N SER A 63 34.75 -34.11 -33.08
CA SER A 63 34.26 -32.76 -33.30
C SER A 63 33.45 -32.66 -34.61
N ILE A 64 33.93 -33.29 -35.69
CA ILE A 64 33.19 -33.42 -36.96
C ILE A 64 31.85 -34.11 -36.73
N SER A 65 31.83 -35.28 -36.07
CA SER A 65 30.58 -36.02 -35.82
C SER A 65 29.58 -35.22 -34.98
N LEU A 66 30.06 -34.49 -33.97
CA LEU A 66 29.24 -33.61 -33.15
C LEU A 66 28.65 -32.46 -33.98
N PHE A 67 29.44 -31.84 -34.86
CA PHE A 67 28.97 -30.78 -35.75
C PHE A 67 27.94 -31.30 -36.76
N GLN A 68 28.22 -32.43 -37.42
CA GLN A 68 27.28 -33.10 -38.34
C GLN A 68 25.95 -33.46 -37.67
N SER A 69 25.96 -33.88 -36.40
CA SER A 69 24.73 -34.15 -35.65
C SER A 69 23.81 -32.92 -35.51
N LYS A 70 24.39 -31.70 -35.51
CA LYS A 70 23.64 -30.43 -35.42
C LYS A 70 23.15 -29.96 -36.79
N LEU A 71 23.80 -30.34 -37.89
CA LEU A 71 23.42 -29.94 -39.25
C LEU A 71 21.97 -30.31 -39.59
N GLY A 72 21.47 -31.44 -39.08
CA GLY A 72 20.07 -31.83 -39.22
C GLY A 72 19.09 -30.81 -38.62
N SER A 73 19.41 -30.27 -37.44
CA SER A 73 18.58 -29.25 -36.78
C SER A 73 18.55 -27.96 -37.58
N TYR A 74 19.70 -27.49 -38.08
CA TYR A 74 19.77 -26.28 -38.89
C TYR A 74 18.99 -26.43 -40.21
N ARG A 75 19.14 -27.57 -40.90
CA ARG A 75 18.35 -27.85 -42.12
C ARG A 75 16.86 -27.80 -41.87
N ASN A 76 16.39 -28.36 -40.75
CA ASN A 76 14.97 -28.33 -40.40
C ASN A 76 14.50 -26.88 -40.21
N SER A 77 15.22 -26.07 -39.44
CA SER A 77 14.89 -24.65 -39.25
C SER A 77 14.84 -23.88 -40.57
N PHE A 78 15.84 -24.02 -41.45
CA PHE A 78 15.83 -23.35 -42.76
C PHE A 78 14.72 -23.85 -43.69
N ASN A 79 14.37 -25.15 -43.64
CA ASN A 79 13.22 -25.67 -44.38
C ASN A 79 11.89 -25.13 -43.84
N GLU A 80 11.76 -24.91 -42.54
CA GLU A 80 10.59 -24.27 -41.93
C GLU A 80 10.46 -22.80 -42.39
N PHE A 81 11.55 -22.03 -42.39
CA PHE A 81 11.56 -20.67 -42.95
C PHE A 81 11.17 -20.66 -44.43
N LEU A 82 11.78 -21.54 -45.23
CA LEU A 82 11.47 -21.66 -46.66
C LEU A 82 10.01 -22.06 -46.91
N SER A 83 9.46 -22.96 -46.11
CA SER A 83 8.05 -23.37 -46.17
C SER A 83 7.13 -22.19 -45.86
N PHE A 84 7.44 -21.40 -44.82
CA PHE A 84 6.70 -20.19 -44.49
C PHE A 84 6.73 -19.19 -45.65
N TYR A 85 7.89 -18.84 -46.20
CA TYR A 85 7.99 -17.85 -47.28
C TYR A 85 7.19 -18.24 -48.53
N ARG A 86 7.14 -19.55 -48.86
CA ARG A 86 6.42 -20.06 -50.02
C ARG A 86 4.90 -20.14 -49.82
N THR A 87 4.43 -20.29 -48.59
CA THR A 87 3.01 -20.60 -48.31
C THR A 87 2.25 -19.44 -47.66
N ALA A 88 2.93 -18.57 -46.93
CA ALA A 88 2.29 -17.55 -46.11
C ALA A 88 1.98 -16.25 -46.87
N THR A 89 2.53 -16.04 -48.06
CA THR A 89 2.42 -14.77 -48.80
C THR A 89 1.01 -14.57 -49.37
N PRO A 90 0.26 -13.54 -48.93
CA PRO A 90 -1.09 -13.29 -49.43
C PRO A 90 -1.15 -13.03 -50.94
N SER A 91 -2.25 -13.47 -51.58
CA SER A 91 -2.46 -13.32 -53.04
C SER A 91 -2.71 -11.87 -53.47
N ASP A 92 -2.89 -10.96 -52.53
CA ASP A 92 -3.04 -9.52 -52.67
C ASP A 92 -1.83 -8.71 -52.14
N ALA A 93 -0.76 -9.39 -51.68
CA ALA A 93 0.45 -8.71 -51.20
C ALA A 93 1.08 -7.80 -52.28
N PRO A 94 1.51 -6.57 -51.91
CA PRO A 94 2.18 -5.65 -52.84
C PRO A 94 3.43 -6.25 -53.48
N THR A 95 3.74 -5.82 -54.72
CA THR A 95 4.87 -6.36 -55.49
C THR A 95 6.20 -6.18 -54.74
N GLU A 96 6.40 -5.06 -54.05
CA GLU A 96 7.62 -4.78 -53.30
C GLU A 96 7.80 -5.73 -52.09
N LEU A 97 6.70 -6.09 -51.43
CA LEU A 97 6.70 -7.08 -50.34
C LEU A 97 6.95 -8.49 -50.88
N ARG A 98 6.38 -8.82 -52.05
CA ARG A 98 6.67 -10.09 -52.75
C ARG A 98 8.12 -10.20 -53.17
N ASP A 99 8.71 -9.10 -53.65
CA ASP A 99 10.12 -9.06 -53.98
C ASP A 99 10.96 -9.36 -52.73
N SER A 100 10.67 -8.72 -51.59
CA SER A 100 11.33 -9.05 -50.32
C SER A 100 11.28 -10.56 -50.00
N VAL A 101 10.11 -11.19 -50.13
CA VAL A 101 9.95 -12.63 -49.88
C VAL A 101 10.74 -13.47 -50.88
N ASN A 102 10.76 -13.09 -52.16
CA ASN A 102 11.53 -13.79 -53.19
C ASN A 102 13.04 -13.75 -52.92
N PHE A 103 13.54 -12.62 -52.44
CA PHE A 103 14.94 -12.48 -52.00
C PHE A 103 15.24 -13.39 -50.81
N ALA A 104 14.30 -13.51 -49.85
CA ALA A 104 14.44 -14.43 -48.72
C ALA A 104 14.45 -15.89 -49.19
N ILE A 105 13.51 -16.32 -50.05
CA ILE A 105 13.48 -17.67 -50.64
C ILE A 105 14.81 -18.01 -51.31
N ALA A 106 15.32 -17.12 -52.17
CA ALA A 106 16.59 -17.32 -52.85
C ALA A 106 17.76 -17.41 -51.87
N GLY A 107 17.75 -16.58 -50.82
CA GLY A 107 18.75 -16.61 -49.75
C GLY A 107 18.73 -17.90 -48.95
N THR A 108 17.56 -18.32 -48.45
CA THR A 108 17.39 -19.56 -47.68
C THR A 108 17.77 -20.80 -48.49
N GLU A 109 17.39 -20.85 -49.78
CA GLU A 109 17.80 -21.94 -50.67
C GLU A 109 19.32 -21.99 -50.84
N GLN A 110 19.96 -20.83 -50.97
CA GLN A 110 21.42 -20.75 -51.10
C GLN A 110 22.14 -21.12 -49.80
N ILE A 111 21.58 -20.77 -48.63
CA ILE A 111 22.05 -21.22 -47.32
C ILE A 111 21.96 -22.75 -47.21
N LEU A 112 20.83 -23.34 -47.58
CA LEU A 112 20.65 -24.80 -47.58
C LEU A 112 21.65 -25.51 -48.50
N ARG A 113 21.95 -24.96 -49.68
CA ARG A 113 23.02 -25.47 -50.56
C ARG A 113 24.38 -25.38 -49.88
N GLY A 114 24.67 -24.28 -49.19
CA GLY A 114 25.90 -24.12 -48.41
C GLY A 114 26.05 -25.17 -47.32
N ILE A 115 25.00 -25.39 -46.53
CA ILE A 115 24.96 -26.43 -45.48
C ILE A 115 25.20 -27.82 -46.07
N ASN A 116 24.57 -28.15 -47.20
CA ASN A 116 24.75 -29.45 -47.84
C ASN A 116 26.16 -29.63 -48.44
N SER A 117 26.74 -28.56 -48.99
CA SER A 117 28.12 -28.57 -49.47
C SER A 117 29.10 -28.76 -48.32
N ILE A 118 28.86 -28.14 -47.16
CA ILE A 118 29.68 -28.31 -45.96
C ILE A 118 29.58 -29.75 -45.45
N ASP A 119 28.38 -30.32 -45.36
CA ASP A 119 28.21 -31.71 -44.90
C ASP A 119 28.94 -32.71 -45.82
N SER A 120 28.79 -32.56 -47.13
CA SER A 120 29.52 -33.35 -48.12
C SER A 120 31.04 -33.15 -48.04
N ALA A 121 31.49 -31.91 -47.81
CA ALA A 121 32.90 -31.59 -47.66
C ALA A 121 33.52 -32.28 -46.44
N LEU A 122 32.76 -32.42 -45.35
CA LEU A 122 33.20 -33.11 -44.14
C LEU A 122 33.33 -34.62 -44.37
N ASP A 123 32.40 -35.24 -45.10
CA ASP A 123 32.48 -36.65 -45.47
C ASP A 123 33.66 -36.94 -46.43
N ASN A 124 33.89 -36.06 -47.40
CA ASN A 124 34.92 -36.23 -48.44
C ASN A 124 36.29 -35.65 -48.06
N ARG A 125 36.39 -34.94 -46.92
CA ARG A 125 37.53 -34.10 -46.52
C ARG A 125 38.04 -33.17 -47.63
N SER A 126 37.11 -32.49 -48.29
CA SER A 126 37.40 -31.60 -49.42
C SER A 126 37.38 -30.13 -49.01
N ASN A 127 38.57 -29.51 -48.95
CA ASN A 127 38.69 -28.08 -48.66
C ASN A 127 38.02 -27.18 -49.73
N ASP A 128 38.00 -27.63 -50.99
CA ASP A 128 37.35 -26.90 -52.08
C ASP A 128 35.82 -26.91 -51.93
N GLU A 129 35.23 -28.02 -51.48
CA GLU A 129 33.79 -28.12 -51.21
C GLU A 129 33.39 -27.33 -49.95
N LEU A 130 34.30 -27.27 -48.98
CA LEU A 130 34.15 -26.48 -47.77
C LEU A 130 34.09 -24.98 -48.08
N GLN A 131 35.02 -24.49 -48.92
CA GLN A 131 35.05 -23.09 -49.37
C GLN A 131 33.79 -22.74 -50.18
N ARG A 132 33.37 -23.59 -51.12
CA ARG A 132 32.12 -23.39 -51.88
C ARG A 132 30.89 -23.34 -50.98
N GLY A 133 30.90 -24.13 -49.90
CA GLY A 133 29.86 -24.13 -48.89
C GLY A 133 29.79 -22.79 -48.14
N GLN A 134 30.94 -22.27 -47.70
CA GLN A 134 31.03 -20.94 -47.07
C GLN A 134 30.60 -19.81 -48.02
N ASP A 135 31.06 -19.85 -49.28
CA ASP A 135 30.68 -18.84 -50.29
C ASP A 135 29.16 -18.84 -50.51
N SER A 136 28.54 -20.03 -50.51
CA SER A 136 27.08 -20.18 -50.63
C SER A 136 26.35 -19.65 -49.41
N LEU A 137 26.86 -19.90 -48.19
CA LEU A 137 26.30 -19.32 -46.97
C LEU A 137 26.37 -17.80 -47.00
N ASN A 138 27.54 -17.23 -47.28
CA ASN A 138 27.74 -15.78 -47.35
C ASN A 138 26.83 -15.12 -48.39
N ALA A 139 26.72 -15.72 -49.58
CA ALA A 139 25.83 -15.26 -50.62
C ALA A 139 24.36 -15.34 -50.17
N GLY A 140 23.95 -16.44 -49.54
CA GLY A 140 22.60 -16.62 -49.04
C GLY A 140 22.23 -15.64 -47.92
N THR A 141 23.11 -15.43 -46.94
CA THR A 141 22.94 -14.43 -45.87
C THR A 141 22.84 -13.02 -46.44
N ALA A 142 23.63 -12.67 -47.45
CA ALA A 142 23.51 -11.38 -48.13
C ALA A 142 22.15 -11.19 -48.82
N GLN A 143 21.55 -12.25 -49.37
CA GLN A 143 20.21 -12.20 -49.96
C GLN A 143 19.12 -12.03 -48.89
N VAL A 144 19.22 -12.70 -47.74
CA VAL A 144 18.29 -12.53 -46.60
C VAL A 144 18.39 -11.10 -46.05
N ASN A 145 19.59 -10.54 -45.90
CA ASN A 145 19.77 -9.14 -45.50
C ASN A 145 19.18 -8.15 -46.52
N ASN A 146 19.31 -8.43 -47.82
CA ASN A 146 18.63 -7.66 -48.86
C ASN A 146 17.10 -7.77 -48.78
N ALA A 147 16.56 -8.94 -48.42
CA ALA A 147 15.14 -9.11 -48.16
C ALA A 147 14.69 -8.17 -47.02
N ILE A 148 15.37 -8.20 -45.87
CA ILE A 148 15.07 -7.33 -44.72
C ILE A 148 15.10 -5.84 -45.12
N SER A 149 16.14 -5.43 -45.87
CA SER A 149 16.25 -4.04 -46.33
C SER A 149 15.08 -3.64 -47.24
N LYS A 150 14.61 -4.53 -48.12
CA LYS A 150 13.46 -4.29 -48.99
C LYS A 150 12.15 -4.24 -48.22
N TYR A 151 11.97 -5.13 -47.24
CA TYR A 151 10.85 -5.09 -46.32
C TYR A 151 10.77 -3.75 -45.58
N ASN A 152 11.88 -3.30 -44.96
CA ASN A 152 11.92 -2.02 -44.24
C ASN A 152 11.61 -0.83 -45.15
N SER A 153 12.20 -0.79 -46.34
CA SER A 153 11.93 0.26 -47.34
C SER A 153 10.46 0.29 -47.78
N TRP A 154 9.82 -0.88 -47.89
CA TRP A 154 8.40 -0.97 -48.19
C TRP A 154 7.53 -0.49 -47.00
N VAL A 155 7.87 -0.87 -45.76
CA VAL A 155 7.19 -0.40 -44.54
C VAL A 155 7.23 1.12 -44.45
N ASP A 156 8.39 1.74 -44.68
CA ASP A 156 8.54 3.20 -44.69
C ASP A 156 7.63 3.86 -45.73
N THR A 157 7.65 3.34 -46.97
CA THR A 157 6.85 3.85 -48.09
C THR A 157 5.35 3.66 -47.83
N HIS A 158 4.95 2.52 -47.25
CA HIS A 158 3.57 2.21 -46.89
C HIS A 158 3.08 3.18 -45.80
N ASN A 159 3.87 3.37 -44.74
CA ASN A 159 3.54 4.26 -43.64
C ASN A 159 3.48 5.74 -44.08
N GLU A 160 4.29 6.16 -45.04
CA GLU A 160 4.16 7.50 -45.65
C GLU A 160 2.86 7.65 -46.44
N LYS A 161 2.48 6.67 -47.26
CA LYS A 161 1.20 6.69 -48.00
C LYS A 161 -0.01 6.68 -47.08
N VAL A 162 0.02 5.90 -46.00
CA VAL A 162 -1.04 5.87 -44.98
C VAL A 162 -1.25 7.24 -44.35
N LYS A 163 -0.19 8.04 -44.13
CA LYS A 163 -0.30 9.40 -43.59
C LYS A 163 -1.07 10.35 -44.51
N THR A 164 -1.03 10.13 -45.82
CA THR A 164 -1.66 11.02 -46.83
C THR A 164 -3.01 10.52 -47.34
N GLU A 165 -3.20 9.20 -47.41
CA GLU A 165 -4.35 8.57 -48.07
C GLU A 165 -5.30 7.85 -47.09
N GLY A 166 -4.91 7.71 -45.81
CA GLY A 166 -5.63 6.95 -44.80
C GLY A 166 -5.36 5.45 -44.88
N GLY A 167 -5.40 4.77 -43.73
CA GLY A 167 -5.09 3.34 -43.58
C GLY A 167 -4.49 3.03 -42.20
N THR A 168 -4.11 1.78 -41.97
CA THR A 168 -3.45 1.35 -40.72
C THR A 168 -1.94 1.32 -40.92
N PRO A 169 -1.16 2.16 -40.21
CA PRO A 169 0.29 2.11 -40.33
C PRO A 169 0.81 0.78 -39.77
N ILE A 170 1.86 0.26 -40.39
CA ILE A 170 2.61 -0.89 -39.90
C ILE A 170 3.56 -0.34 -38.84
N THR A 171 3.15 -0.40 -37.58
CA THR A 171 4.00 -0.08 -36.42
C THR A 171 4.46 -1.37 -35.79
N THR A 172 5.77 -1.62 -35.73
CA THR A 172 6.28 -2.70 -34.88
C THR A 172 6.27 -2.23 -33.42
N THR A 173 6.08 -3.13 -32.45
CA THR A 173 6.17 -2.76 -31.02
C THR A 173 7.57 -2.27 -30.63
N ALA A 174 8.59 -2.63 -31.42
CA ALA A 174 9.96 -2.17 -31.30
C ALA A 174 10.14 -0.67 -31.62
N ASP A 175 9.41 -0.13 -32.60
CA ASP A 175 9.59 1.26 -33.09
C ASP A 175 9.20 2.34 -32.07
N ILE A 176 8.40 1.99 -31.07
CA ILE A 176 7.84 2.93 -30.09
C ILE A 176 8.55 2.81 -28.73
N GLY A 177 9.48 1.86 -28.59
CA GLY A 177 10.20 1.60 -27.33
C GLY A 177 9.30 1.18 -26.16
N ALA A 178 8.01 0.91 -26.38
CA ALA A 178 7.05 0.58 -25.32
C ALA A 178 7.41 -0.73 -24.61
N ASP A 179 7.88 -1.73 -25.36
CA ASP A 179 8.39 -2.99 -24.80
C ASP A 179 9.63 -2.76 -23.93
N SER A 180 10.52 -1.85 -24.36
CA SER A 180 11.73 -1.50 -23.61
C SER A 180 11.45 -0.69 -22.34
N ALA A 181 10.48 0.25 -22.40
CA ALA A 181 10.06 1.06 -21.26
C ALA A 181 9.36 0.21 -20.21
N PHE A 182 8.43 -0.65 -20.64
CA PHE A 182 7.72 -1.55 -19.73
C PHE A 182 8.66 -2.61 -19.12
N ALA A 183 9.56 -3.20 -19.91
CA ALA A 183 10.58 -4.12 -19.39
C ALA A 183 11.51 -3.42 -18.36
N SER A 184 11.85 -2.16 -18.60
CA SER A 184 12.65 -1.35 -17.68
C SER A 184 11.91 -1.06 -16.38
N THR A 185 10.64 -0.66 -16.44
CA THR A 185 9.80 -0.49 -15.24
C THR A 185 9.69 -1.82 -14.46
N TRP A 186 9.46 -2.93 -15.16
CA TRP A 186 9.30 -4.24 -14.53
C TRP A 186 10.58 -4.78 -13.88
N ALA A 187 11.76 -4.35 -14.33
CA ALA A 187 13.03 -4.68 -13.69
C ALA A 187 13.06 -4.24 -12.20
N TYR A 188 12.31 -3.19 -11.83
CA TYR A 188 12.19 -2.73 -10.44
C TYR A 188 11.18 -3.52 -9.60
N ALA A 189 10.27 -4.29 -10.22
CA ALA A 189 9.24 -5.03 -9.49
C ALA A 189 9.83 -6.12 -8.57
N LYS A 190 10.81 -6.89 -9.07
CA LYS A 190 11.49 -7.95 -8.32
C LYS A 190 12.22 -7.44 -7.07
N PRO A 191 13.13 -6.43 -7.15
CA PRO A 191 13.80 -5.93 -5.96
C PRO A 191 12.83 -5.32 -4.95
N LEU A 192 11.78 -4.60 -5.39
CA LEU A 192 10.74 -4.09 -4.49
C LEU A 192 10.00 -5.23 -3.76
N ALA A 193 9.67 -6.31 -4.46
CA ALA A 193 9.05 -7.49 -3.86
C ALA A 193 9.97 -8.19 -2.85
N TYR A 194 11.29 -8.26 -3.10
CA TYR A 194 12.24 -8.80 -2.13
C TYR A 194 12.35 -7.92 -0.87
N ILE A 195 12.38 -6.59 -1.04
CA ILE A 195 12.36 -5.65 0.10
C ILE A 195 11.06 -5.81 0.90
N TYR A 196 9.91 -5.92 0.23
CA TYR A 196 8.63 -6.20 0.89
C TYR A 196 8.72 -7.47 1.74
N ALA A 197 9.14 -8.59 1.14
CA ALA A 197 9.20 -9.87 1.81
C ALA A 197 10.15 -9.83 3.02
N TYR A 198 11.31 -9.20 2.87
CA TYR A 198 12.26 -8.99 3.95
C TYR A 198 11.65 -8.21 5.11
N LEU A 199 11.11 -7.01 4.84
CA LEU A 199 10.52 -6.14 5.88
C LEU A 199 9.34 -6.82 6.57
N PHE A 200 8.53 -7.56 5.80
CA PHE A 200 7.38 -8.29 6.33
C PHE A 200 7.81 -9.42 7.27
N ILE A 201 8.72 -10.29 6.82
CA ILE A 201 9.23 -11.41 7.61
C ILE A 201 9.94 -10.89 8.87
N ALA A 202 10.78 -9.86 8.73
CA ALA A 202 11.48 -9.28 9.86
C ALA A 202 10.50 -8.65 10.86
N GLY A 203 9.43 -7.98 10.39
CA GLY A 203 8.32 -7.52 11.23
C GLY A 203 7.63 -8.65 12.00
N LEU A 204 7.39 -9.79 11.35
CA LEU A 204 6.83 -10.99 12.01
C LEU A 204 7.77 -11.55 13.09
N ILE A 205 9.08 -11.65 12.80
CA ILE A 205 10.09 -12.11 13.75
C ILE A 205 10.16 -11.17 14.96
N LEU A 206 10.21 -9.86 14.72
CA LEU A 206 10.20 -8.85 15.78
C LEU A 206 8.93 -8.92 16.63
N SER A 207 7.77 -9.13 16.01
CA SER A 207 6.51 -9.34 16.74
C SER A 207 6.52 -10.64 17.54
N PHE A 208 7.16 -11.70 17.05
CA PHE A 208 7.30 -12.97 17.77
C PHE A 208 8.23 -12.80 18.99
N ILE A 209 9.38 -12.14 18.82
CA ILE A 209 10.30 -11.81 19.91
C ILE A 209 9.58 -10.99 20.99
N PHE A 210 8.82 -9.97 20.59
CA PHE A 210 8.00 -9.17 21.52
C PHE A 210 7.03 -10.07 22.31
N ARG A 211 6.24 -10.92 21.65
CA ARG A 211 5.27 -11.81 22.32
C ARG A 211 5.95 -12.74 23.33
N ASN A 212 7.12 -13.29 23.00
CA ASN A 212 7.84 -14.17 23.92
C ASN A 212 8.35 -13.41 25.16
N ARG A 213 8.84 -12.18 24.98
CA ARG A 213 9.25 -11.30 26.09
C ARG A 213 8.06 -10.89 26.95
N LEU A 214 6.93 -10.55 26.31
CA LEU A 214 5.69 -10.24 27.01
C LEU A 214 5.21 -11.43 27.86
N LYS A 215 5.22 -12.65 27.31
CA LYS A 215 4.89 -13.87 28.09
C LYS A 215 5.82 -14.07 29.30
N SER A 216 7.11 -13.79 29.15
CA SER A 216 8.08 -13.84 30.26
C SER A 216 7.75 -12.80 31.34
N LEU A 217 7.36 -11.59 30.94
CA LEU A 217 6.94 -10.52 31.83
C LEU A 217 5.61 -10.84 32.55
N VAL A 218 4.61 -11.34 31.81
CA VAL A 218 3.30 -11.76 32.33
C VAL A 218 3.40 -12.93 33.29
N SER A 219 4.35 -13.85 33.08
CA SER A 219 4.61 -14.97 34.01
C SER A 219 5.48 -14.59 35.21
N GLY A 220 6.00 -13.37 35.27
CA GLY A 220 6.87 -12.91 36.35
C GLY A 220 8.30 -13.48 36.29
N LYS A 221 8.65 -14.25 35.24
CA LYS A 221 10.01 -14.78 35.03
C LYS A 221 11.07 -13.70 34.91
N THR A 222 10.68 -12.52 34.42
CA THR A 222 11.54 -11.34 34.29
C THR A 222 10.80 -10.12 34.82
N LYS A 223 11.47 -9.30 35.64
CA LYS A 223 10.94 -7.99 36.09
C LYS A 223 11.34 -6.83 35.19
N GLU A 224 12.28 -7.06 34.27
CA GLU A 224 12.69 -6.06 33.29
C GLU A 224 12.14 -6.38 31.91
N PHE A 225 11.53 -5.39 31.27
CA PHE A 225 11.17 -5.46 29.86
C PHE A 225 12.22 -4.72 29.03
N LYS A 226 12.94 -5.45 28.17
CA LYS A 226 13.89 -4.88 27.22
C LYS A 226 13.23 -4.78 25.84
N GLY A 227 13.34 -3.60 25.24
CA GLY A 227 12.90 -3.37 23.87
C GLY A 227 13.73 -4.19 22.88
N ALA A 228 13.23 -4.35 21.66
CA ALA A 228 14.02 -4.96 20.58
C ALA A 228 14.71 -3.83 19.79
N PRO A 229 16.05 -3.74 19.82
CA PRO A 229 16.80 -2.58 19.33
C PRO A 229 16.62 -2.33 17.84
N PHE A 230 16.21 -3.34 17.08
CA PHE A 230 16.05 -3.26 15.62
C PHE A 230 14.71 -2.67 15.17
N TYR A 231 13.73 -2.46 16.04
CA TYR A 231 12.44 -1.88 15.63
C TYR A 231 12.59 -0.48 15.01
N GLY A 232 13.46 0.36 15.56
CA GLY A 232 13.72 1.70 15.02
C GLY A 232 14.23 1.66 13.58
N LEU A 233 15.23 0.81 13.30
CA LEU A 233 15.78 0.64 11.95
C LEU A 233 14.72 0.11 10.96
N HIS A 234 13.89 -0.84 11.38
CA HIS A 234 12.83 -1.39 10.53
C HIS A 234 11.76 -0.35 10.20
N LEU A 235 11.40 0.50 11.17
CA LEU A 235 10.51 1.63 10.92
C LEU A 235 11.13 2.61 9.93
N VAL A 236 12.40 2.98 10.10
CA VAL A 236 13.12 3.88 9.16
C VAL A 236 13.15 3.33 7.74
N ALA A 237 13.24 2.01 7.56
CA ALA A 237 13.24 1.41 6.24
C ALA A 237 11.88 1.50 5.51
N LEU A 238 10.76 1.62 6.23
CA LEU A 238 9.43 1.77 5.61
C LEU A 238 9.31 3.05 4.79
N PHE A 239 10.02 4.11 5.19
CA PHE A 239 9.94 5.42 4.54
C PHE A 239 10.50 5.43 3.11
N PRO A 240 11.81 5.18 2.89
CA PRO A 240 12.36 5.14 1.53
C PRO A 240 11.66 4.06 0.70
N TYR A 241 11.22 2.97 1.33
CA TYR A 241 10.46 1.94 0.64
C TYR A 241 9.10 2.44 0.12
N LEU A 242 8.34 3.22 0.91
CA LEU A 242 7.13 3.86 0.42
C LEU A 242 7.41 4.79 -0.76
N TYR A 243 8.45 5.62 -0.68
CA TYR A 243 8.79 6.52 -1.79
C TYR A 243 9.16 5.75 -3.05
N ALA A 244 9.91 4.65 -2.93
CA ALA A 244 10.22 3.78 -4.05
C ALA A 244 8.96 3.13 -4.65
N LEU A 245 8.00 2.69 -3.82
CA LEU A 245 6.72 2.18 -4.29
C LEU A 245 5.87 3.25 -4.97
N LEU A 246 5.84 4.48 -4.45
CA LEU A 246 5.10 5.59 -5.06
C LEU A 246 5.71 5.98 -6.42
N ALA A 247 7.04 6.05 -6.51
CA ALA A 247 7.73 6.27 -7.78
C ALA A 247 7.43 5.15 -8.78
N PHE A 248 7.47 3.89 -8.33
CA PHE A 248 7.11 2.73 -9.15
C PHE A 248 5.65 2.77 -9.63
N CYS A 249 4.70 3.17 -8.77
CA CYS A 249 3.31 3.38 -9.18
C CYS A 249 3.17 4.48 -10.24
N LEU A 250 3.92 5.58 -10.12
CA LEU A 250 3.93 6.65 -11.13
C LEU A 250 4.52 6.19 -12.47
N LEU A 251 5.58 5.37 -12.45
CA LEU A 251 6.15 4.76 -13.66
C LEU A 251 5.13 3.82 -14.34
N ILE A 252 4.46 2.95 -13.58
CA ILE A 252 3.42 2.08 -14.16
C ILE A 252 2.26 2.91 -14.74
N VAL A 253 1.84 3.96 -14.05
CA VAL A 253 0.80 4.86 -14.54
C VAL A 253 1.22 5.56 -15.82
N TRP A 254 2.49 5.96 -15.91
CA TRP A 254 3.07 6.53 -17.12
C TRP A 254 3.06 5.54 -18.28
N ASP A 255 3.48 4.30 -18.04
CA ASP A 255 3.46 3.24 -19.05
C ASP A 255 2.03 2.93 -19.54
N ILE A 256 1.06 2.86 -18.63
CA ILE A 256 -0.37 2.69 -18.97
C ILE A 256 -0.88 3.87 -19.79
N ALA A 257 -0.51 5.10 -19.43
CA ALA A 257 -0.90 6.29 -20.18
C ALA A 257 -0.31 6.28 -21.59
N LEU A 258 0.96 5.90 -21.74
CA LEU A 258 1.62 5.78 -23.03
C LEU A 258 0.92 4.73 -23.92
N ILE A 259 0.66 3.54 -23.39
CA ILE A 259 -0.10 2.49 -24.09
C ILE A 259 -1.49 3.00 -24.49
N GLY A 260 -2.16 3.73 -23.60
CA GLY A 260 -3.45 4.35 -23.88
C GLY A 260 -3.41 5.36 -25.03
N ILE A 261 -2.40 6.22 -25.06
CA ILE A 261 -2.19 7.18 -26.16
C ILE A 261 -1.97 6.43 -27.48
N LEU A 262 -1.08 5.43 -27.49
CA LEU A 262 -0.80 4.62 -28.67
C LEU A 262 -2.04 3.88 -29.19
N TYR A 263 -2.86 3.37 -28.28
CA TYR A 263 -4.13 2.75 -28.64
C TYR A 263 -5.08 3.76 -29.31
N VAL A 264 -5.20 4.96 -28.76
CA VAL A 264 -6.07 6.01 -29.31
C VAL A 264 -5.60 6.50 -30.67
N THR A 265 -4.29 6.61 -30.89
CA THR A 265 -3.74 7.09 -32.16
C THR A 265 -3.80 6.07 -33.30
N ASN A 266 -3.87 4.77 -33.01
CA ASN A 266 -3.84 3.70 -34.01
C ASN A 266 -5.18 2.97 -34.21
N ALA A 267 -6.20 3.25 -33.39
CA ALA A 267 -7.50 2.59 -33.50
C ALA A 267 -8.42 3.29 -34.50
N GLU A 268 -8.97 2.55 -35.46
CA GLU A 268 -10.02 3.03 -36.38
C GLU A 268 -11.30 3.47 -35.64
N ARG A 269 -11.55 2.89 -34.46
CA ARG A 269 -12.68 3.21 -33.58
C ARG A 269 -12.23 3.32 -32.13
N ILE A 270 -12.46 4.48 -31.52
CA ILE A 270 -12.10 4.72 -30.12
C ILE A 270 -13.24 4.24 -29.21
N HIS A 271 -12.97 3.21 -28.41
CA HIS A 271 -13.89 2.79 -27.35
C HIS A 271 -13.82 3.76 -26.16
N LEU A 272 -14.77 4.70 -26.10
CA LEU A 272 -14.83 5.75 -25.07
C LEU A 272 -14.71 5.21 -23.63
N GLY A 273 -15.28 4.03 -23.35
CA GLY A 273 -15.19 3.38 -22.04
C GLY A 273 -13.77 2.97 -21.63
N ILE A 274 -12.93 2.56 -22.58
CA ILE A 274 -11.51 2.22 -22.32
C ILE A 274 -10.72 3.49 -22.04
N LEU A 275 -10.95 4.55 -22.81
CA LEU A 275 -10.28 5.85 -22.67
C LEU A 275 -10.62 6.50 -21.33
N LEU A 276 -11.90 6.51 -20.96
CA LEU A 276 -12.36 6.90 -19.62
C LEU A 276 -11.72 6.05 -18.52
N GLY A 277 -11.59 4.75 -18.75
CA GLY A 277 -10.96 3.85 -17.78
C GLY A 277 -9.49 4.17 -17.52
N ILE A 278 -8.72 4.35 -18.58
CA ILE A 278 -7.31 4.74 -18.52
C ILE A 278 -7.17 6.10 -17.83
N ALA A 279 -7.98 7.09 -18.22
CA ALA A 279 -7.99 8.40 -17.59
C ALA A 279 -8.28 8.31 -16.08
N ILE A 280 -9.27 7.53 -15.65
CA ILE A 280 -9.60 7.31 -14.24
C ILE A 280 -8.41 6.69 -13.48
N VAL A 281 -7.74 5.69 -14.07
CA VAL A 281 -6.57 5.06 -13.44
C VAL A 281 -5.41 6.04 -13.31
N VAL A 282 -5.09 6.79 -14.38
CA VAL A 282 -3.96 7.73 -14.42
C VAL A 282 -4.21 8.91 -13.48
N PHE A 283 -5.29 9.66 -13.69
CA PHE A 283 -5.59 10.84 -12.90
C PHE A 283 -5.99 10.48 -11.47
N GLY A 284 -6.73 9.39 -11.26
CA GLY A 284 -7.10 8.93 -9.93
C GLY A 284 -5.89 8.54 -9.09
N THR A 285 -4.90 7.88 -9.68
CA THR A 285 -3.65 7.53 -8.99
C THR A 285 -2.80 8.74 -8.69
N ALA A 286 -2.57 9.62 -9.67
CA ALA A 286 -1.81 10.85 -9.48
C ALA A 286 -2.44 11.74 -8.41
N TRP A 287 -3.77 11.90 -8.45
CA TRP A 287 -4.54 12.65 -7.46
C TRP A 287 -4.45 12.03 -6.06
N ALA A 288 -4.56 10.71 -5.93
CA ALA A 288 -4.46 10.03 -4.64
C ALA A 288 -3.08 10.18 -3.99
N ILE A 289 -2.02 10.17 -4.80
CA ILE A 289 -0.65 10.41 -4.34
C ILE A 289 -0.52 11.86 -3.87
N LEU A 290 -0.91 12.83 -4.71
CA LEU A 290 -0.86 14.26 -4.36
C LEU A 290 -1.66 14.57 -3.11
N LYS A 291 -2.90 14.08 -3.02
CA LYS A 291 -3.75 14.30 -1.84
C LYS A 291 -3.16 13.63 -0.60
N GLY A 292 -2.54 12.46 -0.71
CA GLY A 292 -1.79 11.83 0.39
C GLY A 292 -0.68 12.71 0.96
N PHE A 293 0.09 13.35 0.09
CA PHE A 293 1.20 14.23 0.47
C PHE A 293 0.74 15.57 1.06
N PHE A 294 -0.30 16.18 0.51
CA PHE A 294 -0.70 17.55 0.87
C PHE A 294 -1.89 17.64 1.83
N ALA A 295 -2.74 16.61 1.94
CA ALA A 295 -3.89 16.59 2.85
C ALA A 295 -3.47 16.19 4.27
N GLY A 296 -2.63 17.01 4.90
CA GLY A 296 -2.42 16.94 6.34
C GLY A 296 -3.77 16.96 7.04
N ARG A 297 -4.09 15.90 7.79
CA ARG A 297 -5.36 15.81 8.52
C ARG A 297 -5.37 16.93 9.57
N LYS A 298 -6.16 17.97 9.36
CA LYS A 298 -6.63 18.80 10.48
C LYS A 298 -7.65 17.95 11.22
N ARG A 299 -7.21 17.26 12.28
CA ARG A 299 -8.14 16.61 13.19
C ARG A 299 -8.81 17.76 13.96
N SER A 300 -10.04 18.11 13.60
CA SER A 300 -10.87 18.93 14.48
C SER A 300 -11.14 18.08 15.72
N VAL A 301 -10.57 18.48 16.85
CA VAL A 301 -10.88 17.84 18.13
C VAL A 301 -12.30 18.27 18.48
N LEU A 302 -13.25 17.34 18.48
CA LEU A 302 -14.58 17.61 19.00
C LEU A 302 -14.45 17.79 20.52
N GLY A 303 -14.59 19.01 20.99
CA GLY A 303 -14.46 19.31 22.41
C GLY A 303 -14.29 20.80 22.69
N THR A 304 -14.43 21.16 23.96
CA THR A 304 -14.17 22.51 24.45
C THR A 304 -12.71 22.62 24.89
N LYS A 305 -11.97 23.57 24.32
CA LYS A 305 -10.63 23.91 24.79
C LYS A 305 -10.73 24.57 26.16
N ILE A 306 -9.90 24.12 27.11
CA ILE A 306 -9.78 24.74 28.44
C ILE A 306 -8.45 25.48 28.56
N THR A 307 -8.47 26.65 29.18
CA THR A 307 -7.31 27.50 29.44
C THR A 307 -6.74 27.25 30.83
N ARG A 308 -5.51 27.75 31.06
CA ARG A 308 -4.83 27.64 32.37
C ARG A 308 -5.57 28.44 33.44
N GLU A 309 -6.18 29.54 33.04
CA GLU A 309 -6.94 30.45 33.90
C GLU A 309 -8.30 29.86 34.28
N GLU A 310 -8.96 29.16 33.35
CA GLU A 310 -10.25 28.50 33.60
C GLU A 310 -10.12 27.28 34.50
N GLN A 311 -9.09 26.43 34.28
CA GLN A 311 -8.95 25.14 34.96
C GLN A 311 -7.50 24.90 35.47
N PRO A 312 -7.00 25.71 36.42
CA PRO A 312 -5.59 25.71 36.82
C PRO A 312 -5.12 24.37 37.38
N LYS A 313 -5.92 23.71 38.23
CA LYS A 313 -5.54 22.42 38.85
C LYS A 313 -5.28 21.32 37.81
N ILE A 314 -6.07 21.25 36.74
CA ILE A 314 -5.88 20.26 35.67
C ILE A 314 -4.56 20.50 34.93
N TRP A 315 -4.26 21.75 34.62
CA TRP A 315 -3.01 22.15 33.99
C TRP A 315 -1.80 21.89 34.90
N GLU A 316 -1.91 22.19 36.19
CA GLU A 316 -0.87 21.88 37.20
C GLU A 316 -0.60 20.38 37.30
N THR A 317 -1.64 19.54 37.30
CA THR A 317 -1.50 18.08 37.26
C THR A 317 -0.74 17.63 36.00
N CYS A 318 -1.08 18.17 34.83
CA CYS A 318 -0.39 17.85 33.57
C CYS A 318 1.08 18.28 33.61
N ASP A 319 1.38 19.49 34.09
CA ASP A 319 2.74 20.02 34.19
C ASP A 319 3.60 19.23 35.19
N LYS A 320 3.00 18.83 36.33
CA LYS A 320 3.63 17.95 37.33
C LYS A 320 4.03 16.63 36.68
N ILE A 321 3.10 15.94 36.01
CA ILE A 321 3.35 14.65 35.37
C ILE A 321 4.41 14.77 34.28
N ALA A 322 4.31 15.79 33.41
CA ALA A 322 5.28 16.02 32.34
C ALA A 322 6.69 16.23 32.89
N LYS A 323 6.82 17.00 33.98
CA LYS A 323 8.09 17.23 34.68
C LYS A 323 8.68 15.93 35.25
N GLU A 324 7.84 15.07 35.84
CA GLU A 324 8.31 13.81 36.43
C GLU A 324 8.75 12.77 35.39
N ILE A 325 8.10 12.77 34.22
CA ILE A 325 8.48 11.92 33.08
C ILE A 325 9.68 12.50 32.32
N GLY A 326 9.97 13.79 32.48
CA GLY A 326 11.04 14.48 31.77
C GLY A 326 10.67 14.77 30.31
N THR A 327 9.41 15.10 30.05
CA THR A 327 8.91 15.50 28.72
C THR A 327 8.29 16.90 28.76
N LYS A 328 8.13 17.51 27.59
CA LYS A 328 7.37 18.76 27.45
C LYS A 328 5.90 18.52 27.83
N THR A 329 5.30 19.45 28.56
CA THR A 329 3.85 19.45 28.81
C THR A 329 3.05 19.61 27.52
N VAL A 330 1.73 19.48 27.62
CA VAL A 330 0.81 19.72 26.50
C VAL A 330 0.66 21.22 26.22
N ASP A 331 0.43 21.55 24.95
CA ASP A 331 0.21 22.93 24.50
C ASP A 331 -1.27 23.32 24.62
N GLU A 332 -2.18 22.33 24.51
CA GLU A 332 -3.64 22.53 24.54
C GLU A 332 -4.32 21.35 25.24
N ILE A 333 -5.40 21.63 25.99
CA ILE A 333 -6.26 20.61 26.59
C ILE A 333 -7.69 20.81 26.09
N TYR A 334 -8.32 19.74 25.63
CA TYR A 334 -9.71 19.70 25.20
C TYR A 334 -10.49 18.71 26.06
N ILE A 335 -11.65 19.14 26.55
CA ILE A 335 -12.65 18.24 27.11
C ILE A 335 -13.58 17.82 25.99
N SER A 336 -13.67 16.52 25.73
CA SER A 336 -14.43 15.94 24.63
C SER A 336 -15.71 15.28 25.14
N PRO A 337 -16.84 15.37 24.43
CA PRO A 337 -18.02 14.59 24.75
C PRO A 337 -17.91 13.11 24.37
N GLN A 338 -16.96 12.76 23.50
CA GLN A 338 -16.67 11.37 23.13
C GLN A 338 -15.70 10.73 24.13
N PRO A 339 -15.78 9.40 24.34
CA PRO A 339 -14.84 8.66 25.17
C PRO A 339 -13.42 8.67 24.58
N GLY A 340 -12.44 8.36 25.45
CA GLY A 340 -11.02 8.29 25.18
C GLY A 340 -10.24 9.38 25.91
N ILE A 341 -9.07 9.01 26.42
CA ILE A 341 -8.09 9.96 26.97
C ILE A 341 -6.82 9.76 26.13
N GLY A 342 -6.23 10.85 25.64
CA GLY A 342 -5.05 10.71 24.80
C GLY A 342 -4.36 12.01 24.45
N VAL A 343 -3.03 11.94 24.32
CA VAL A 343 -2.23 13.06 23.80
C VAL A 343 -1.92 12.81 22.33
N HIS A 344 -2.22 13.80 21.50
CA HIS A 344 -1.98 13.76 20.06
C HIS A 344 -1.18 14.98 19.60
N LEU A 345 -0.49 14.84 18.48
CA LEU A 345 0.17 15.97 17.84
C LEU A 345 -0.76 16.55 16.77
N SER A 346 -1.03 17.84 16.86
CA SER A 346 -1.74 18.58 15.81
C SER A 346 -0.74 19.11 14.77
N GLY A 347 -1.10 18.97 13.49
CA GLY A 347 -0.28 19.38 12.35
C GLY A 347 -0.11 18.27 11.30
N GLY A 348 0.16 18.67 10.06
CA GLY A 348 0.50 17.73 8.97
C GLY A 348 1.98 17.34 8.96
N LEU A 349 2.39 16.53 7.98
CA LEU A 349 3.79 16.12 7.75
C LEU A 349 4.72 17.34 7.68
N PHE A 350 4.29 18.39 7.00
CA PHE A 350 5.03 19.65 6.90
C PHE A 350 5.25 20.32 8.27
N SER A 351 4.19 20.41 9.09
CA SER A 351 4.28 20.98 10.46
C SER A 351 5.25 20.21 11.34
N LEU A 352 5.32 18.88 11.19
CA LEU A 352 6.30 18.04 11.88
C LEU A 352 7.73 18.36 11.43
N LEU A 353 7.97 18.46 10.11
CA LEU A 353 9.30 18.73 9.54
C LEU A 353 9.86 20.10 9.97
N ILE A 354 9.00 21.12 10.06
CA ILE A 354 9.42 22.47 10.49
C ILE A 354 9.35 22.68 12.01
N GLY A 355 9.07 21.62 12.80
CA GLY A 355 9.02 21.68 14.25
C GLY A 355 7.88 22.52 14.85
N ARG A 356 6.77 22.71 14.12
CA ARG A 356 5.61 23.51 14.52
C ARG A 356 4.39 22.66 14.91
N THR A 357 4.58 21.48 15.47
CA THR A 357 3.48 20.65 15.99
C THR A 357 3.11 21.09 17.41
N LYS A 358 1.82 21.06 17.74
CA LYS A 358 1.34 21.26 19.12
C LYS A 358 0.90 19.93 19.72
N ARG A 359 1.17 19.72 21.01
CA ARG A 359 0.65 18.59 21.79
C ARG A 359 -0.72 18.95 22.33
N THR A 360 -1.73 18.22 21.90
CA THR A 360 -3.11 18.41 22.31
C THR A 360 -3.54 17.20 23.15
N LEU A 361 -3.86 17.42 24.42
CA LEU A 361 -4.49 16.43 25.29
C LEU A 361 -6.00 16.49 25.09
N THR A 362 -6.60 15.36 24.73
CA THR A 362 -8.06 15.21 24.73
C THR A 362 -8.46 14.36 25.93
N ILE A 363 -9.37 14.88 26.75
CA ILE A 363 -9.96 14.18 27.88
C ILE A 363 -11.43 13.95 27.55
N GLY A 364 -11.76 12.71 27.22
CA GLY A 364 -13.13 12.26 27.03
C GLY A 364 -13.87 12.29 28.36
N MET A 365 -14.89 13.13 28.43
CA MET A 365 -15.73 13.30 29.62
C MET A 365 -16.36 11.96 30.07
N PRO A 366 -16.87 11.08 29.18
CA PRO A 366 -17.36 9.77 29.59
C PRO A 366 -16.31 8.93 30.31
N SER A 367 -15.05 8.95 29.83
CA SER A 367 -13.96 8.11 30.32
C SER A 367 -13.50 8.45 31.73
N ILE A 368 -13.69 9.70 32.16
CA ILE A 368 -13.24 10.18 33.47
C ILE A 368 -14.28 9.98 34.59
N SER A 369 -15.46 9.43 34.26
CA SER A 369 -16.51 9.20 35.24
C SER A 369 -16.03 8.33 36.39
N SER A 370 -16.22 8.83 37.62
CA SER A 370 -15.85 8.17 38.87
C SER A 370 -14.38 7.76 38.98
N LEU A 371 -13.46 8.30 38.17
CA LEU A 371 -12.02 8.11 38.39
C LEU A 371 -11.58 8.89 39.63
N SER A 372 -10.70 8.30 40.43
CA SER A 372 -9.97 9.06 41.44
C SER A 372 -8.88 9.94 40.81
N VAL A 373 -8.40 10.94 41.54
CA VAL A 373 -7.28 11.78 41.12
C VAL A 373 -6.05 10.92 40.80
N SER A 374 -5.67 9.98 41.66
CA SER A 374 -4.49 9.13 41.40
C SER A 374 -4.69 8.11 40.28
N GLU A 375 -5.91 7.61 40.07
CA GLU A 375 -6.21 6.79 38.89
C GLU A 375 -6.03 7.60 37.60
N MET A 376 -6.54 8.84 37.56
CA MET A 376 -6.38 9.73 36.42
C MET A 376 -4.92 10.16 36.21
N GLU A 377 -4.18 10.47 37.28
CA GLU A 377 -2.75 10.76 37.21
C GLU A 377 -1.96 9.59 36.61
N ALA A 378 -2.30 8.34 36.97
CA ALA A 378 -1.67 7.15 36.40
C ALA A 378 -1.97 7.01 34.90
N ILE A 379 -3.21 7.27 34.47
CA ILE A 379 -3.57 7.27 33.04
C ILE A 379 -2.86 8.37 32.29
N LEU A 380 -2.83 9.60 32.82
CA LEU A 380 -2.07 10.69 32.21
C LEU A 380 -0.58 10.36 32.15
N ALA A 381 0.01 9.79 33.19
CA ALA A 381 1.41 9.38 33.17
C ALA A 381 1.71 8.33 32.08
N HIS A 382 0.77 7.43 31.80
CA HIS A 382 0.85 6.54 30.64
C HIS A 382 0.83 7.33 29.33
N GLU A 383 -0.14 8.23 29.14
CA GLU A 383 -0.26 9.05 27.92
C GLU A 383 0.98 9.93 27.67
N PHE A 384 1.50 10.59 28.71
CA PHE A 384 2.73 11.37 28.63
C PHE A 384 3.98 10.49 28.44
N GLY A 385 3.96 9.25 28.91
CA GLY A 385 5.02 8.26 28.74
C GLY A 385 5.35 8.00 27.26
N HIS A 386 4.35 8.06 26.38
CA HIS A 386 4.54 7.99 24.93
C HIS A 386 5.42 9.10 24.35
N PHE A 387 5.59 10.22 25.06
CA PHE A 387 6.29 11.42 24.62
C PHE A 387 7.63 11.64 25.34
N SER A 388 8.13 10.68 26.12
CA SER A 388 9.49 10.78 26.66
C SER A 388 10.53 10.93 25.51
N ASN A 389 11.59 11.72 25.75
CA ASN A 389 12.42 12.41 24.72
C ASN A 389 12.98 11.56 23.55
N LYS A 390 12.96 10.23 23.62
CA LYS A 390 13.43 9.35 22.53
C LYS A 390 12.30 8.85 21.60
N ASP A 391 11.03 8.94 22.02
CA ASP A 391 9.89 8.29 21.35
C ASP A 391 8.96 9.27 20.62
N THR A 392 8.98 10.57 20.95
CA THR A 392 8.05 11.57 20.38
C THR A 392 8.14 11.66 18.85
N ALA A 393 9.37 11.66 18.30
CA ALA A 393 9.59 11.81 16.86
C ALA A 393 8.99 10.62 16.08
N TRP A 394 9.18 9.40 16.57
CA TRP A 394 8.61 8.19 15.97
C TRP A 394 7.09 8.19 15.99
N ASN A 395 6.50 8.66 17.11
CA ASN A 395 5.06 8.65 17.31
C ASN A 395 4.35 9.58 16.31
N SER A 396 4.88 10.79 16.15
CA SER A 396 4.34 11.71 15.15
C SER A 396 4.48 11.15 13.76
N LEU A 397 5.64 10.57 13.46
CA LEU A 397 5.99 10.16 12.12
C LEU A 397 5.16 8.96 11.64
N THR A 398 4.98 7.92 12.47
CA THR A 398 4.13 6.77 12.14
C THR A 398 2.66 7.16 12.06
N PHE A 399 2.17 8.02 12.96
CA PHE A 399 0.80 8.49 12.95
C PHE A 399 0.48 9.29 11.68
N THR A 400 1.33 10.28 11.35
CA THR A 400 1.11 11.11 10.16
C THR A 400 1.20 10.30 8.88
N MET A 401 2.15 9.37 8.76
CA MET A 401 2.22 8.46 7.62
C MET A 401 1.01 7.55 7.50
N GLY A 402 0.58 6.92 8.60
CA GLY A 402 -0.58 6.04 8.60
C GLY A 402 -1.83 6.79 8.15
N GLY A 403 -1.99 8.05 8.58
CA GLY A 403 -3.03 8.95 8.12
C GLY A 403 -2.93 9.30 6.64
N ALA A 404 -1.74 9.66 6.15
CA ALA A 404 -1.50 9.97 4.73
C ALA A 404 -1.81 8.76 3.83
N LEU A 405 -1.33 7.57 4.22
CA LEU A 405 -1.59 6.32 3.51
C LEU A 405 -3.07 5.96 3.50
N GLN A 406 -3.77 6.13 4.63
CA GLN A 406 -5.21 5.93 4.69
C GLN A 406 -5.95 6.90 3.78
N ASN A 407 -5.59 8.18 3.81
CA ASN A 407 -6.22 9.21 2.96
C ASN A 407 -6.00 8.90 1.48
N SER A 408 -4.79 8.51 1.06
CA SER A 408 -4.53 8.07 -0.32
C SER A 408 -5.41 6.88 -0.70
N LEU A 409 -5.49 5.85 0.14
CA LEU A 409 -6.32 4.67 -0.13
C LEU A 409 -7.83 4.96 -0.11
N GLU A 410 -8.29 5.95 0.65
CA GLU A 410 -9.69 6.41 0.63
C GLU A 410 -10.02 7.22 -0.63
N THR A 411 -9.02 7.86 -1.24
CA THR A 411 -9.21 8.67 -2.45
C THR A 411 -9.16 7.87 -3.73
N ILE A 412 -8.51 6.71 -3.73
CA ILE A 412 -8.53 5.79 -4.86
C ILE A 412 -9.93 5.14 -4.88
N PRO A 413 -10.68 5.24 -6.00
CA PRO A 413 -11.93 4.52 -6.16
C PRO A 413 -11.72 3.03 -5.84
N LYS A 414 -12.63 2.43 -5.08
CA LYS A 414 -12.51 1.03 -4.68
C LYS A 414 -13.45 0.18 -5.52
N PRO A 415 -13.06 -1.03 -5.95
CA PRO A 415 -13.89 -1.89 -6.77
C PRO A 415 -15.00 -2.61 -5.98
N TRP A 416 -15.25 -2.22 -4.73
CA TRP A 416 -16.29 -2.76 -3.88
C TRP A 416 -17.23 -1.62 -3.44
N GLY A 417 -18.53 -1.82 -3.60
CA GLY A 417 -19.57 -0.81 -3.30
C GLY A 417 -20.47 -0.43 -4.47
N GLY A 418 -20.16 -0.89 -5.69
CA GLY A 418 -21.03 -0.82 -6.88
C GLY A 418 -21.31 -2.21 -7.45
N GLY A 419 -22.32 -2.32 -8.31
CA GLY A 419 -22.59 -3.55 -9.07
C GLY A 419 -21.42 -3.97 -9.97
N ALA A 420 -21.43 -5.21 -10.45
CA ALA A 420 -20.42 -5.75 -11.36
C ALA A 420 -20.54 -5.14 -12.76
N ASN A 421 -20.09 -3.90 -12.92
CA ASN A 421 -20.08 -3.15 -14.18
C ASN A 421 -18.64 -2.87 -14.65
N LEU A 422 -18.50 -2.40 -15.90
CA LEU A 422 -17.21 -2.16 -16.55
C LEU A 422 -16.31 -1.21 -15.73
N SER A 423 -16.88 -0.17 -15.10
CA SER A 423 -16.13 0.74 -14.23
C SER A 423 -15.51 0.03 -13.02
N THR A 424 -16.21 -0.91 -12.39
CA THR A 424 -15.70 -1.68 -11.25
C THR A 424 -14.50 -2.55 -11.67
N LEU A 425 -14.55 -3.14 -12.86
CA LEU A 425 -13.44 -3.92 -13.42
C LEU A 425 -12.22 -3.05 -13.68
N ILE A 426 -12.40 -1.90 -14.35
CA ILE A 426 -11.31 -0.94 -14.64
C ILE A 426 -10.64 -0.47 -13.33
N ILE A 427 -11.43 -0.12 -12.31
CA ILE A 427 -10.89 0.30 -11.01
C ILE A 427 -10.07 -0.83 -10.37
N ALA A 428 -10.52 -2.08 -10.48
CA ALA A 428 -9.79 -3.24 -9.96
C ALA A 428 -8.45 -3.49 -10.67
N LEU A 429 -8.27 -2.98 -11.89
CA LEU A 429 -7.00 -3.07 -12.60
C LEU A 429 -5.96 -2.03 -12.14
N ASN A 430 -6.32 -1.08 -11.28
CA ASN A 430 -5.37 -0.07 -10.80
C ASN A 430 -4.26 -0.72 -9.94
N PRO A 431 -3.00 -0.79 -10.41
CA PRO A 431 -1.92 -1.45 -9.69
C PRO A 431 -1.54 -0.70 -8.40
N ALA A 432 -1.70 0.64 -8.38
CA ALA A 432 -1.40 1.44 -7.20
C ALA A 432 -2.33 1.12 -6.02
N LEU A 433 -3.59 0.76 -6.28
CA LEU A 433 -4.52 0.31 -5.23
C LEU A 433 -3.95 -0.92 -4.50
N TRP A 434 -3.51 -1.93 -5.25
CA TRP A 434 -3.00 -3.18 -4.69
C TRP A 434 -1.65 -3.00 -4.02
N ILE A 435 -0.74 -2.25 -4.64
CA ILE A 435 0.59 -1.94 -4.09
C ILE A 435 0.48 -1.18 -2.78
N LEU A 436 -0.32 -0.10 -2.73
CA LEU A 436 -0.52 0.68 -1.52
C LEU A 436 -1.28 -0.09 -0.44
N THR A 437 -2.20 -0.99 -0.83
CA THR A 437 -2.87 -1.89 0.12
C THR A 437 -1.89 -2.89 0.72
N ALA A 438 -1.01 -3.48 -0.09
CA ALA A 438 0.04 -4.37 0.40
C ALA A 438 0.99 -3.61 1.35
N TYR A 439 1.42 -2.40 0.96
CA TYR A 439 2.23 -1.55 1.83
C TYR A 439 1.51 -1.21 3.15
N ARG A 440 0.20 -0.92 3.13
CA ARG A 440 -0.59 -0.71 4.36
C ARG A 440 -0.56 -1.92 5.29
N ILE A 441 -0.68 -3.12 4.74
CA ILE A 441 -0.59 -4.36 5.53
C ILE A 441 0.79 -4.43 6.18
N LEU A 442 1.87 -4.30 5.38
CA LEU A 442 3.24 -4.29 5.88
C LEU A 442 3.46 -3.23 6.97
N PHE A 443 3.07 -1.99 6.69
CA PHE A 443 3.16 -0.87 7.61
C PHE A 443 2.50 -1.23 8.93
N SER A 444 1.26 -1.74 8.91
CA SER A 444 0.54 -2.14 10.11
C SER A 444 1.22 -3.28 10.87
N VAL A 445 1.75 -4.30 10.19
CA VAL A 445 2.49 -5.40 10.86
C VAL A 445 3.67 -4.84 11.66
N VAL A 446 4.46 -3.95 11.04
CA VAL A 446 5.68 -3.41 11.64
C VAL A 446 5.34 -2.41 12.74
N THR A 447 4.44 -1.46 12.49
CA THR A 447 4.09 -0.42 13.46
C THR A 447 3.34 -0.98 14.66
N SER A 448 2.43 -1.95 14.48
CA SER A 448 1.69 -2.52 15.62
C SER A 448 2.61 -3.24 16.59
N GLY A 449 3.66 -3.92 16.11
CA GLY A 449 4.69 -4.52 16.99
C GLY A 449 5.44 -3.48 17.83
N PHE A 450 5.78 -2.34 17.22
CA PHE A 450 6.44 -1.24 17.91
C PHE A 450 5.51 -0.54 18.92
N SER A 451 4.25 -0.31 18.54
CA SER A 451 3.23 0.28 19.43
C SER A 451 3.07 -0.55 20.69
N ARG A 452 2.89 -1.87 20.56
CA ARG A 452 2.75 -2.76 21.74
C ARG A 452 3.96 -2.72 22.68
N MET A 453 5.17 -2.55 22.14
CA MET A 453 6.37 -2.38 22.95
C MET A 453 6.33 -1.09 23.77
N ARG A 454 5.88 0.00 23.15
CA ARG A 454 5.77 1.32 23.78
C ARG A 454 4.70 1.38 24.85
N GLU A 455 3.60 0.65 24.68
CA GLU A 455 2.60 0.47 25.73
C GLU A 455 3.20 -0.08 27.01
N VAL A 456 4.03 -1.13 26.92
CA VAL A 456 4.67 -1.73 28.10
C VAL A 456 5.60 -0.73 28.79
N PHE A 457 6.30 0.13 28.03
CA PHE A 457 7.15 1.18 28.60
C PHE A 457 6.36 2.32 29.24
N ALA A 458 5.27 2.75 28.62
CA ALA A 458 4.36 3.74 29.16
C ALA A 458 3.71 3.24 30.46
N ASP A 459 3.25 1.98 30.47
CA ASP A 459 2.72 1.30 31.67
C ASP A 459 3.74 1.26 32.80
N LYS A 460 4.98 0.85 32.51
CA LYS A 460 6.05 0.81 33.50
C LYS A 460 6.30 2.20 34.10
N THR A 461 6.22 3.25 33.30
CA THR A 461 6.40 4.64 33.75
C THR A 461 5.25 5.07 34.66
N ALA A 462 4.00 4.82 34.24
CA ALA A 462 2.81 5.12 35.05
C ALA A 462 2.82 4.38 36.39
N ILE A 463 3.13 3.08 36.37
CA ILE A 463 3.19 2.23 37.57
C ILE A 463 4.31 2.69 38.52
N ALA A 464 5.48 3.08 38.00
CA ALA A 464 6.58 3.55 38.84
C ALA A 464 6.25 4.87 39.56
N LEU A 465 5.49 5.77 38.92
CA LEU A 465 5.13 7.07 39.51
C LEU A 465 3.94 6.97 40.46
N TYR A 466 2.89 6.24 40.06
CA TYR A 466 1.58 6.29 40.71
C TYR A 466 1.10 4.95 41.28
N GLY A 467 1.89 3.88 41.14
CA GLY A 467 1.58 2.57 41.70
C GLY A 467 0.67 1.72 40.80
N TYR A 468 0.83 0.40 40.90
CA TYR A 468 0.14 -0.52 40.00
C TYR A 468 -1.38 -0.53 40.21
N LYS A 469 -1.87 -0.39 41.45
CA LYS A 469 -3.32 -0.39 41.75
C LYS A 469 -4.04 0.78 41.09
N ASN A 470 -3.47 1.98 41.19
CA ASN A 470 -4.05 3.18 40.58
C ASN A 470 -4.06 3.04 39.05
N PHE A 471 -2.96 2.53 38.47
CA PHE A 471 -2.90 2.25 37.04
C PHE A 471 -3.93 1.21 36.58
N THR A 472 -4.00 0.04 37.23
CA THR A 472 -4.91 -1.05 36.82
C THR A 472 -6.37 -0.68 37.03
N ASN A 473 -6.70 -0.01 38.14
CA ASN A 473 -8.06 0.44 38.43
C ASN A 473 -8.48 1.53 37.45
N GLY A 474 -7.62 2.52 37.21
CA GLY A 474 -7.87 3.59 36.25
C GLY A 474 -8.08 3.03 34.84
N LEU A 475 -7.22 2.10 34.40
CA LEU A 475 -7.28 1.53 33.06
C LEU A 475 -8.55 0.69 32.86
N MET A 476 -8.94 -0.10 33.88
CA MET A 476 -10.21 -0.84 33.86
C MET A 476 -11.41 0.10 33.86
N ARG A 477 -11.40 1.14 34.70
CA ARG A 477 -12.52 2.08 34.83
C ARG A 477 -12.71 2.91 33.56
N VAL A 478 -11.63 3.36 32.92
CA VAL A 478 -11.68 4.00 31.60
C VAL A 478 -12.29 3.06 30.56
N ALA A 479 -11.80 1.82 30.44
CA ALA A 479 -12.32 0.86 29.47
C ALA A 479 -13.82 0.54 29.70
N ARG A 480 -14.23 0.41 30.96
CA ARG A 480 -15.63 0.21 31.33
C ARG A 480 -16.48 1.44 30.98
N ASN A 481 -16.02 2.64 31.32
CA ASN A 481 -16.70 3.90 31.01
C ASN A 481 -16.94 4.06 29.52
N ASP A 482 -15.93 3.77 28.71
CA ASP A 482 -16.02 3.85 27.26
C ASP A 482 -17.03 2.84 26.70
N TYR A 483 -17.03 1.60 27.22
CA TYR A 483 -18.00 0.58 26.84
C TYR A 483 -19.43 0.94 27.25
N VAL A 484 -19.63 1.41 28.49
CA VAL A 484 -20.95 1.82 28.98
C VAL A 484 -21.49 2.99 28.14
N PHE A 485 -20.62 3.95 27.81
CA PHE A 485 -20.98 5.05 26.94
C PHE A 485 -21.43 4.55 25.56
N SER A 486 -20.63 3.71 24.89
CA SER A 486 -20.93 3.27 23.53
C SER A 486 -22.12 2.31 23.45
N SER A 487 -22.28 1.44 24.45
CA SER A 487 -23.19 0.29 24.38
C SER A 487 -24.52 0.53 25.07
N TYR A 488 -24.61 1.51 25.97
CA TYR A 488 -25.84 1.83 26.71
C TYR A 488 -26.26 3.29 26.48
N PHE A 489 -25.36 4.23 26.74
CA PHE A 489 -25.70 5.65 26.70
C PHE A 489 -26.00 6.18 25.29
N VAL A 490 -25.14 5.89 24.30
CA VAL A 490 -25.36 6.34 22.91
C VAL A 490 -26.66 5.77 22.31
N PRO A 491 -26.97 4.47 22.44
CA PRO A 491 -28.25 3.94 21.98
C PRO A 491 -29.46 4.59 22.65
N ASP A 492 -29.42 4.81 23.97
CA ASP A 492 -30.50 5.46 24.71
C ASP A 492 -30.70 6.92 24.27
N MET A 493 -29.60 7.65 24.07
CA MET A 493 -29.62 9.00 23.51
C MET A 493 -30.24 9.04 22.12
N LEU A 494 -29.78 8.16 21.22
CA LEU A 494 -30.30 8.13 19.86
C LEU A 494 -31.79 7.85 19.87
N LYS A 495 -32.24 6.91 20.70
CA LYS A 495 -33.67 6.62 20.90
C LYS A 495 -34.44 7.85 21.38
N MET A 496 -33.98 8.51 22.45
CA MET A 496 -34.61 9.73 22.97
C MET A 496 -34.70 10.84 21.92
N LEU A 497 -33.63 11.03 21.14
CA LEU A 497 -33.58 12.05 20.11
C LEU A 497 -34.54 11.73 18.95
N THR A 498 -34.51 10.49 18.44
CA THR A 498 -35.27 10.13 17.22
C THR A 498 -36.72 9.80 17.48
N GLU A 499 -37.06 9.26 18.66
CA GLU A 499 -38.43 8.84 18.99
C GLU A 499 -39.18 9.87 19.83
N GLU A 500 -38.50 10.58 20.74
CA GLU A 500 -39.15 11.50 21.67
C GLU A 500 -38.84 12.98 21.40
N GLY A 501 -37.89 13.28 20.50
CA GLY A 501 -37.44 14.65 20.25
C GLY A 501 -36.77 15.30 21.47
N LYS A 502 -36.28 14.50 22.43
CA LYS A 502 -35.68 14.97 23.69
C LYS A 502 -34.18 14.79 23.69
N MET A 503 -33.49 15.62 24.47
CA MET A 503 -32.03 15.61 24.57
C MET A 503 -31.57 15.74 26.01
N TYR A 504 -30.38 15.21 26.30
CA TYR A 504 -29.78 15.37 27.61
C TYR A 504 -29.17 16.76 27.75
N THR A 505 -29.49 17.44 28.85
CA THR A 505 -28.91 18.73 29.24
C THR A 505 -27.63 18.57 30.06
N ASN A 506 -27.40 17.39 30.64
CA ASN A 506 -26.20 17.05 31.39
C ASN A 506 -25.84 15.57 31.19
N ILE A 507 -25.06 15.29 30.16
CA ILE A 507 -24.54 13.97 29.77
C ILE A 507 -23.83 13.29 30.95
N PHE A 508 -23.15 14.04 31.82
CA PHE A 508 -22.40 13.42 32.91
C PHE A 508 -23.32 12.90 34.01
N HIS A 509 -24.28 13.72 34.42
CA HIS A 509 -25.31 13.28 35.36
C HIS A 509 -26.06 12.07 34.81
N THR A 510 -26.40 12.09 33.52
CA THR A 510 -27.03 10.95 32.87
C THR A 510 -26.11 9.73 32.82
N MET A 511 -24.81 9.88 32.55
CA MET A 511 -23.86 8.77 32.60
C MET A 511 -23.78 8.13 33.99
N ASP A 512 -23.78 8.93 35.06
CA ASP A 512 -23.83 8.41 36.44
C ASP A 512 -25.16 7.67 36.71
N GLN A 513 -26.29 8.18 36.19
CA GLN A 513 -27.58 7.50 36.26
C GLN A 513 -27.59 6.19 35.46
N THR A 514 -27.06 6.17 34.23
CA THR A 514 -26.91 4.97 33.40
C THR A 514 -26.05 3.94 34.13
N TYR A 515 -24.98 4.38 34.77
CA TYR A 515 -24.14 3.49 35.58
C TYR A 515 -24.90 2.87 36.74
N LYS A 516 -25.70 3.66 37.46
CA LYS A 516 -26.54 3.21 38.57
C LYS A 516 -27.69 2.31 38.12
N SER A 517 -28.17 2.46 36.87
CA SER A 517 -29.25 1.63 36.33
C SER A 517 -28.78 0.27 35.83
N ILE A 518 -27.47 0.07 35.63
CA ILE A 518 -26.91 -1.23 35.25
C ILE A 518 -26.75 -2.10 36.50
N GLU A 519 -27.35 -3.29 36.48
CA GLU A 519 -27.22 -4.27 37.56
C GLU A 519 -25.74 -4.67 37.79
N SER A 520 -25.35 -4.91 39.05
CA SER A 520 -23.95 -5.16 39.42
C SER A 520 -23.34 -6.43 38.78
N ASN A 521 -24.16 -7.47 38.56
CA ASN A 521 -23.78 -8.66 37.80
C ASN A 521 -23.40 -8.30 36.35
N LYS A 522 -24.17 -7.44 35.69
CA LYS A 522 -23.89 -6.99 34.32
C LYS A 522 -22.60 -6.17 34.24
N LEU A 523 -22.33 -5.30 35.21
CA LEU A 523 -21.04 -4.60 35.28
C LEU A 523 -19.85 -5.57 35.43
N THR A 524 -20.03 -6.63 36.22
CA THR A 524 -19.02 -7.69 36.37
C THR A 524 -18.82 -8.46 35.07
N ASP A 525 -19.89 -8.72 34.32
CA ASP A 525 -19.80 -9.39 33.02
C ASP A 525 -19.15 -8.50 31.95
N ILE A 526 -19.38 -7.18 32.01
CA ILE A 526 -18.65 -6.20 31.18
C ILE A 526 -17.15 -6.26 31.48
N ASP A 527 -16.76 -6.21 32.76
CA ASP A 527 -15.34 -6.32 33.13
C ASP A 527 -14.70 -7.61 32.63
N LYS A 528 -15.40 -8.73 32.79
CA LYS A 528 -14.95 -10.03 32.25
C LYS A 528 -14.78 -9.94 30.74
N SER A 529 -15.76 -9.41 30.00
CA SER A 529 -15.66 -9.26 28.54
C SER A 529 -14.47 -8.38 28.08
N ILE A 530 -14.13 -7.35 28.86
CA ILE A 530 -12.98 -6.47 28.60
C ILE A 530 -11.67 -7.26 28.80
N LEU A 531 -11.61 -8.13 29.82
CA LEU A 531 -10.45 -8.96 30.12
C LEU A 531 -10.33 -10.19 29.21
N ASP A 532 -11.45 -10.80 28.84
CA ASP A 532 -11.56 -12.09 28.17
C ASP A 532 -11.38 -12.00 26.66
N GLN A 533 -10.91 -10.86 26.13
CA GLN A 533 -10.43 -10.79 24.75
C GLN A 533 -9.40 -11.93 24.52
N GLU A 534 -9.84 -12.95 23.77
CA GLU A 534 -9.18 -14.25 23.80
C GLU A 534 -7.85 -14.22 23.05
N LYS A 535 -7.78 -13.46 21.94
CA LYS A 535 -6.66 -13.51 21.00
C LYS A 535 -6.19 -12.12 20.60
N SER A 536 -4.92 -11.87 20.87
CA SER A 536 -4.20 -10.73 20.28
C SER A 536 -3.99 -10.98 18.79
N SER A 537 -4.46 -10.06 17.96
CA SER A 537 -4.15 -9.97 16.56
C SER A 537 -2.75 -9.37 16.36
N MET A 538 -2.09 -9.75 15.26
CA MET A 538 -0.82 -9.14 14.87
C MET A 538 -0.95 -7.63 14.57
N PHE A 539 -2.15 -7.17 14.26
CA PHE A 539 -2.45 -5.77 13.93
C PHE A 539 -2.82 -4.91 15.14
N ASP A 540 -3.02 -5.50 16.34
CA ASP A 540 -3.40 -4.73 17.53
C ASP A 540 -2.29 -3.77 17.95
N SER A 541 -2.62 -2.49 18.17
CA SER A 541 -1.63 -1.50 18.64
C SER A 541 -1.25 -1.67 20.11
N HIS A 542 -2.06 -2.40 20.90
CA HIS A 542 -1.88 -2.59 22.33
C HIS A 542 -1.81 -4.09 22.70
N PRO A 543 -1.08 -4.47 23.76
CA PRO A 543 -1.22 -5.78 24.39
C PRO A 543 -2.64 -5.99 24.92
N LEU A 544 -3.05 -7.24 25.12
CA LEU A 544 -4.35 -7.55 25.71
C LEU A 544 -4.45 -6.96 27.11
N MET A 545 -5.65 -6.48 27.47
CA MET A 545 -5.90 -5.89 28.79
C MET A 545 -5.47 -6.84 29.92
N LYS A 546 -5.82 -8.12 29.84
CA LYS A 546 -5.42 -9.14 30.83
C LYS A 546 -3.91 -9.27 31.00
N ASP A 547 -3.14 -9.12 29.94
CA ASP A 547 -1.67 -9.19 29.99
C ASP A 547 -1.12 -7.97 30.73
N ARG A 548 -1.65 -6.78 30.42
CA ARG A 548 -1.29 -5.52 31.10
C ARG A 548 -1.57 -5.57 32.59
N MET A 549 -2.75 -6.02 32.98
CA MET A 549 -3.12 -6.25 34.38
C MET A 549 -2.19 -7.26 35.05
N SER A 550 -1.85 -8.34 34.33
CA SER A 550 -1.03 -9.42 34.87
C SER A 550 0.43 -9.03 35.09
N TYR A 551 1.05 -8.25 34.20
CA TYR A 551 2.42 -7.80 34.44
C TYR A 551 2.51 -6.58 35.35
N ALA A 552 1.47 -5.76 35.46
CA ALA A 552 1.51 -4.53 36.25
C ALA A 552 1.89 -4.82 37.72
N LYS A 553 1.36 -5.92 38.28
CA LYS A 553 1.68 -6.39 39.64
C LYS A 553 3.15 -6.76 39.84
N HIS A 554 3.89 -7.09 38.78
CA HIS A 554 5.31 -7.46 38.88
C HIS A 554 6.24 -6.25 38.95
N PHE A 555 5.73 -5.08 38.57
CA PHE A 555 6.41 -3.79 38.72
C PHE A 555 6.10 -3.14 40.08
N GLU A 556 5.80 -3.93 41.12
CA GLU A 556 5.58 -3.40 42.46
C GLU A 556 6.85 -2.72 42.98
N VAL A 557 6.87 -1.40 42.85
CA VAL A 557 7.85 -0.48 43.42
C VAL A 557 7.12 0.37 44.46
N GLU A 558 7.83 0.86 45.47
CA GLU A 558 7.30 1.89 46.36
C GLU A 558 6.82 3.08 45.49
N GLN A 559 5.51 3.31 45.47
CA GLN A 559 4.91 4.36 44.64
C GLN A 559 5.41 5.72 45.13
N LYS A 560 5.82 6.59 44.20
CA LYS A 560 6.38 7.90 44.55
C LYS A 560 5.35 8.81 45.23
N HIS A 561 4.09 8.73 44.80
CA HIS A 561 3.00 9.54 45.33
C HIS A 561 2.05 8.74 46.21
N LYS A 562 1.48 9.39 47.23
CA LYS A 562 0.36 8.83 48.00
C LYS A 562 -0.90 8.78 47.14
N THR A 563 -1.74 7.78 47.37
CA THR A 563 -3.03 7.67 46.67
C THR A 563 -3.99 8.74 47.14
N ASP A 564 -4.45 9.58 46.22
CA ASP A 564 -5.56 10.49 46.36
C ASP A 564 -6.83 9.83 45.82
N THR A 565 -7.78 9.58 46.72
CA THR A 565 -9.06 8.92 46.44
C THR A 565 -10.17 9.90 46.09
N ALA A 566 -9.92 11.22 46.13
CA ALA A 566 -10.90 12.20 45.69
C ALA A 566 -11.25 11.96 44.21
N GLU A 567 -12.50 12.21 43.82
CA GLU A 567 -12.89 12.07 42.42
C GLU A 567 -12.19 13.13 41.56
N PHE A 568 -11.73 12.76 40.37
CA PHE A 568 -11.02 13.66 39.46
C PHE A 568 -11.86 14.89 39.07
N LYS A 569 -13.19 14.77 39.05
CA LYS A 569 -14.12 15.89 38.82
C LYS A 569 -13.92 17.05 39.81
N THR A 570 -13.38 16.79 41.00
CA THR A 570 -13.10 17.81 42.02
C THR A 570 -11.93 18.75 41.67
N LEU A 571 -11.14 18.40 40.64
CA LEU A 571 -10.11 19.29 40.10
C LEU A 571 -10.68 20.36 39.16
N PHE A 572 -11.91 20.18 38.67
CA PHE A 572 -12.59 21.21 37.88
C PHE A 572 -13.07 22.33 38.80
N LYS A 573 -12.94 23.58 38.34
CA LYS A 573 -13.39 24.76 39.08
C LYS A 573 -14.92 24.79 39.23
N ASP A 574 -15.61 24.54 38.12
CA ASP A 574 -17.06 24.35 38.05
C ASP A 574 -17.34 23.15 37.14
N TRP A 575 -17.64 22.02 37.76
CA TRP A 575 -17.89 20.77 37.04
C TRP A 575 -19.22 20.78 36.28
N ASP A 576 -20.25 21.43 36.84
CA ASP A 576 -21.59 21.43 36.28
C ASP A 576 -21.66 22.32 35.03
N GLU A 577 -21.00 23.48 35.06
CA GLU A 577 -20.87 24.37 33.90
C GLU A 577 -20.15 23.66 32.73
N VAL A 578 -19.01 23.03 33.00
CA VAL A 578 -18.26 22.28 31.98
C VAL A 578 -19.09 21.12 31.44
N SER A 579 -19.76 20.37 32.32
CA SER A 579 -20.62 19.24 31.91
C SER A 579 -21.76 19.70 31.01
N LYS A 580 -22.42 20.81 31.34
CA LYS A 580 -23.48 21.39 30.52
C LYS A 580 -22.97 21.82 29.14
N LYS A 581 -21.87 22.58 29.09
CA LYS A 581 -21.27 23.04 27.82
C LYS A 581 -20.89 21.88 26.90
N ILE A 582 -20.32 20.82 27.44
CA ILE A 582 -19.98 19.61 26.69
C ILE A 582 -21.23 18.85 26.24
N SER A 583 -22.27 18.84 27.06
CA SER A 583 -23.56 18.25 26.72
C SER A 583 -24.21 18.95 25.54
N ASP A 584 -24.29 20.28 25.59
CA ASP A 584 -24.84 21.11 24.50
C ASP A 584 -24.06 20.89 23.19
N LEU A 585 -22.72 20.85 23.27
CA LEU A 585 -21.86 20.57 22.11
C LEU A 585 -22.13 19.20 21.49
N TYR A 586 -22.25 18.15 22.31
CA TYR A 586 -22.50 16.80 21.80
C TYR A 586 -23.89 16.66 21.21
N THR A 587 -24.86 17.25 21.88
CA THR A 587 -26.25 17.30 21.46
C THR A 587 -26.36 17.93 20.07
N TYR A 588 -25.73 19.10 19.87
CA TYR A 588 -25.62 19.73 18.57
C TYR A 588 -24.93 18.83 17.53
N TYR A 589 -23.80 18.22 17.91
CA TYR A 589 -23.05 17.33 17.02
C TYR A 589 -23.89 16.14 16.53
N ILE A 590 -24.63 15.47 17.42
CA ILE A 590 -25.49 14.34 17.07
C ILE A 590 -26.66 14.79 16.18
N ALA A 591 -27.27 15.94 16.46
CA ALA A 591 -28.36 16.49 15.64
C ALA A 591 -27.94 16.74 14.19
N VAL A 592 -26.76 17.33 14.00
CA VAL A 592 -26.19 17.56 12.68
C VAL A 592 -25.95 16.24 11.95
N LEU A 593 -25.47 15.21 12.66
CA LEU A 593 -25.26 13.89 12.07
C LEU A 593 -26.55 13.15 11.73
N THR A 594 -27.62 13.31 12.52
CA THR A 594 -28.91 12.64 12.29
C THR A 594 -29.86 13.43 11.39
N GLY A 595 -29.51 14.68 11.02
CA GLY A 595 -30.34 15.55 10.21
C GLY A 595 -31.56 16.12 10.95
N HIS A 596 -31.59 16.01 12.28
CA HIS A 596 -32.66 16.56 13.11
C HIS A 596 -32.50 18.08 13.23
N LYS A 597 -33.52 18.86 12.84
CA LYS A 597 -33.54 20.32 13.07
C LYS A 597 -34.18 20.59 14.41
N PHE A 598 -33.59 21.49 15.20
CA PHE A 598 -34.24 22.04 16.39
C PHE A 598 -35.09 23.23 15.99
N GLU A 599 -36.27 23.36 16.60
CA GLU A 599 -36.94 24.65 16.66
C GLU A 599 -36.05 25.55 17.53
N GLU A 600 -35.46 26.58 16.93
CA GLU A 600 -34.68 27.58 17.68
C GLU A 600 -35.60 28.30 18.66
N ASP A 601 -35.37 28.12 19.97
CA ASP A 601 -35.77 29.14 20.94
C ASP A 601 -34.95 30.40 20.63
N THR A 602 -35.64 31.45 20.21
CA THR A 602 -35.12 32.66 19.54
C THR A 602 -34.34 33.62 20.45
N GLU A 603 -33.73 33.15 21.54
CA GLU A 603 -33.15 34.03 22.56
C GLU A 603 -31.63 33.95 22.77
N LYS A 604 -30.89 33.13 22.02
CA LYS A 604 -29.41 33.07 22.14
C LYS A 604 -28.67 33.05 20.80
N LYS A 605 -28.93 34.08 19.98
CA LYS A 605 -27.99 34.51 18.94
C LYS A 605 -26.99 35.49 19.56
N ASP A 606 -25.99 34.98 20.26
CA ASP A 606 -24.68 35.63 20.35
C ASP A 606 -23.69 34.66 21.01
N THR A 607 -22.53 34.48 20.35
CA THR A 607 -21.40 33.56 20.64
C THR A 607 -21.61 32.10 20.18
N GLN A 608 -20.77 31.46 19.35
CA GLN A 608 -19.45 31.75 18.76
C GLN A 608 -19.18 30.72 17.62
N GLU A 609 -18.36 31.12 16.64
CA GLU A 609 -17.78 30.31 15.52
C GLU A 609 -16.96 29.10 15.94
#